data_AF-A0A2N0RNM4-F1
#
_entry.id   AF-A0A2N0RNM4-F1
#
_cell.length_a   1.000
_cell.length_b   1.000
_cell.length_c   1.000
_cell.angle_alpha   90.00
_cell.angle_beta   90.00
_cell.angle_gamma   90.00
#
_symmetry.space_group_name_H-M   'P 1'
#
loop_
_entity.id
_entity.type
_entity.pdbx_description
1 polymer ?
#
loop_
_entity_poly.entity_id
_entity_poly.type
_entity_poly.pdbx_seq_one_letter_code
_entity_poly.pdbx_strand_id
1 'polypeptide(L)'
;MDTNEKRFWLDIGRSLQICNDSFFNRLDTIESGSDFAVAFNEWKSVVIFIDEFDRLYGAIDKARDEFLGCFRTIKHAMNMNVNYPILSVIIVGTFGILELNSSNTYDSPFNVRDPFQNPNLSKEQVQRLFEEFGSEHKLNVESKVIEDIYLQTNRSLRKFN
;
A
#
# COMPACT_ATOMS: atom_id res chain seq x y z
N MET A 1 -10.11 9.53 23.27
CA MET A 1 -9.89 8.74 22.04
C MET A 1 -10.81 7.53 22.11
N ASP A 2 -11.48 7.18 21.02
CA ASP A 2 -12.31 5.96 20.99
C ASP A 2 -11.37 4.75 21.16
N THR A 3 -11.78 3.75 21.95
CA THR A 3 -10.98 2.54 22.19
C THR A 3 -10.64 1.82 20.88
N ASN A 4 -11.52 1.91 19.87
CA ASN A 4 -11.31 1.30 18.56
C ASN A 4 -10.30 2.08 17.69
N GLU A 5 -10.29 3.40 17.81
CA GLU A 5 -9.35 4.29 17.10
C GLU A 5 -7.93 4.10 17.61
N LYS A 6 -7.76 4.09 18.94
CA LYS A 6 -6.47 3.80 19.57
C LYS A 6 -5.96 2.40 19.20
N ARG A 7 -6.85 1.41 19.10
CA ARG A 7 -6.49 0.04 18.69
C ARG A 7 -5.97 -0.02 17.26
N PHE A 8 -6.60 0.70 16.32
CA PHE A 8 -6.12 0.79 14.94
C PHE A 8 -4.66 1.26 14.86
N TRP A 9 -4.34 2.36 15.54
CA TRP A 9 -2.99 2.93 15.52
C TRP A 9 -1.94 2.01 16.17
N LEU A 10 -2.30 1.38 17.29
CA LEU A 10 -1.43 0.39 17.94
C LEU A 10 -1.15 -0.81 17.04
N ASP A 11 -2.16 -1.28 16.28
CA ASP A 11 -1.99 -2.42 15.37
C ASP A 11 -1.11 -2.04 14.17
N ILE A 12 -1.19 -0.80 13.66
CA ILE A 12 -0.25 -0.25 12.66
C ILE A 12 1.17 -0.21 13.22
N GLY A 13 1.37 0.37 14.40
CA GLY A 13 2.69 0.49 15.04
C GLY A 13 3.35 -0.87 15.26
N ARG A 14 2.58 -1.85 15.77
CA ARG A 14 3.04 -3.24 15.93
C ARG A 14 3.41 -3.88 14.59
N SER A 15 2.60 -3.68 13.55
CA SER A 15 2.86 -4.26 12.23
C SER A 15 4.16 -3.72 11.62
N LEU A 16 4.45 -2.43 11.82
CA LEU A 16 5.73 -1.84 11.40
C LEU A 16 6.92 -2.38 12.20
N GLN A 17 6.72 -2.72 13.48
CA GLN A 17 7.75 -3.28 14.35
C GLN A 17 8.09 -4.74 14.03
N ILE A 18 7.12 -5.54 13.56
CA ILE A 18 7.33 -6.97 13.21
C ILE A 18 8.40 -7.15 12.13
N CYS A 19 8.61 -6.16 11.26
CA CYS A 19 9.60 -6.21 10.18
C CYS A 19 11.07 -6.01 10.64
N ASN A 20 11.33 -6.01 11.94
CA ASN A 20 12.61 -6.36 12.57
C ASN A 20 13.84 -5.58 12.07
N ASP A 21 14.03 -4.40 12.62
CA ASP A 21 15.37 -3.85 12.83
C ASP A 21 15.39 -3.03 14.14
N SER A 22 16.56 -2.93 14.78
CA SER A 22 16.76 -2.14 16.00
C SER A 22 16.36 -0.65 15.87
N PHE A 23 16.19 -0.19 14.63
CA PHE A 23 15.69 1.11 14.23
C PHE A 23 14.18 1.32 14.50
N PHE A 24 13.40 0.26 14.68
CA PHE A 24 11.95 0.32 14.91
C PHE A 24 11.53 0.16 16.39
N ASN A 25 12.49 0.17 17.31
CA ASN A 25 12.29 -0.02 18.75
C ASN A 25 11.42 1.05 19.45
N ARG A 26 10.88 2.03 18.72
CA ARG A 26 10.03 3.13 19.25
C ARG A 26 8.68 3.27 18.51
N LEU A 27 8.31 2.31 17.65
CA LEU A 27 7.05 2.36 16.91
C LEU A 27 5.86 1.70 17.64
N ASP A 28 6.11 1.09 18.80
CA ASP A 28 5.10 0.50 19.68
C ASP A 28 4.21 1.54 20.38
N THR A 29 4.53 2.82 20.24
CA THR A 29 3.80 3.94 20.85
C THR A 29 2.99 4.76 19.85
N ILE A 30 2.78 4.30 18.61
CA ILE A 30 1.88 4.99 17.68
C ILE A 30 0.45 4.80 18.18
N GLU A 31 -0.08 5.80 18.87
CA GLU A 31 -1.45 5.78 19.38
C GLU A 31 -2.40 6.65 18.55
N SER A 32 -1.85 7.53 17.71
CA SER A 32 -2.58 8.49 16.88
C SER A 32 -1.89 8.78 15.55
N GLY A 33 -2.59 9.48 14.65
CA GLY A 33 -2.02 9.96 13.40
C GLY A 33 -0.95 11.04 13.57
N SER A 34 -0.97 11.75 14.70
CA SER A 34 0.10 12.68 15.07
C SER A 34 1.39 11.94 15.41
N ASP A 35 1.28 10.83 16.15
CA ASP A 35 2.43 9.98 16.49
C ASP A 35 3.02 9.35 15.22
N PHE A 36 2.15 8.89 14.31
CA PHE A 36 2.56 8.36 13.01
C PHE A 36 3.34 9.40 12.17
N ALA A 37 2.91 10.67 12.18
CA ALA A 37 3.56 11.72 11.40
C ALA A 37 4.98 12.06 11.88
N VAL A 38 5.28 11.83 13.16
CA VAL A 38 6.60 12.09 13.76
C VAL A 38 7.45 10.82 13.92
N ALA A 39 6.85 9.64 13.76
CA ALA A 39 7.51 8.34 13.90
C ALA A 39 8.78 8.19 13.02
N PHE A 40 8.83 8.91 11.92
CA PHE A 40 9.93 8.85 10.95
C PHE A 40 10.94 10.00 11.07
N ASN A 41 10.82 10.89 12.06
CA ASN A 41 11.68 12.08 12.20
C ASN A 41 13.17 11.78 12.37
N GLU A 42 13.51 10.62 12.94
CA GLU A 42 14.91 10.19 13.11
C GLU A 42 15.54 9.70 11.79
N TRP A 43 14.74 9.57 10.73
CA TRP A 43 15.18 9.05 9.44
C TRP A 43 15.65 10.20 8.52
N LYS A 44 16.66 9.92 7.68
CA LYS A 44 17.11 10.91 6.69
C LYS A 44 16.16 11.02 5.50
N SER A 45 15.62 9.89 5.06
CA SER A 45 14.79 9.77 3.86
C SER A 45 14.03 8.45 3.90
N VAL A 46 12.72 8.49 3.70
CA VAL A 46 11.81 7.34 3.79
C VAL A 46 10.91 7.30 2.56
N VAL A 47 10.78 6.13 1.96
CA VAL A 47 9.74 5.84 0.96
C VAL A 47 8.84 4.76 1.54
N ILE A 48 7.54 5.04 1.63
CA ILE A 48 6.56 4.13 2.21
C ILE A 48 5.84 3.39 1.09
N PHE A 49 5.81 2.06 1.16
CA PHE A 49 4.97 1.22 0.31
C PHE A 49 3.86 0.61 1.15
N ILE A 50 2.61 0.79 0.72
CA ILE A 50 1.44 0.18 1.36
C ILE A 50 0.73 -0.66 0.33
N ASP A 51 0.77 -1.98 0.52
CA ASP A 51 0.00 -2.93 -0.28
C ASP A 51 -1.37 -3.20 0.36
N GLU A 52 -2.31 -3.73 -0.43
CA GLU A 52 -3.69 -4.04 -0.04
C GLU A 52 -4.41 -2.87 0.66
N PHE A 53 -4.18 -1.64 0.19
CA PHE A 53 -4.71 -0.43 0.83
C PHE A 53 -6.25 -0.37 0.85
N ASP A 54 -6.91 -1.11 -0.03
CA ASP A 54 -8.36 -1.28 0.01
C ASP A 54 -8.85 -1.95 1.31
N ARG A 55 -8.00 -2.61 2.09
CA ARG A 55 -8.39 -3.08 3.45
C ARG A 55 -8.77 -1.92 4.38
N LEU A 56 -8.33 -0.69 4.10
CA LEU A 56 -8.71 0.50 4.86
C LEU A 56 -10.23 0.77 4.83
N TYR A 57 -10.97 0.23 3.84
CA TYR A 57 -12.44 0.29 3.83
C TYR A 57 -13.08 -0.37 5.05
N GLY A 58 -12.45 -1.40 5.61
CA GLY A 58 -12.94 -2.09 6.79
C GLY A 58 -12.63 -1.36 8.10
N ALA A 59 -11.84 -0.28 8.07
CA ALA A 59 -11.53 0.51 9.25
C ALA A 59 -12.70 1.42 9.64
N ILE A 60 -12.76 1.78 10.93
CA ILE A 60 -13.74 2.75 11.42
C ILE A 60 -13.53 4.10 10.74
N ASP A 61 -14.62 4.80 10.42
CA ASP A 61 -14.58 6.05 9.63
C ASP A 61 -13.59 7.07 10.20
N LYS A 62 -13.59 7.25 11.53
CA LYS A 62 -12.71 8.21 12.19
C LYS A 62 -11.22 7.87 12.04
N ALA A 63 -10.83 6.61 12.23
CA ALA A 63 -9.44 6.18 12.08
C ALA A 63 -9.00 6.22 10.62
N ARG A 64 -9.90 5.85 9.69
CA ARG A 64 -9.69 6.01 8.25
C ARG A 64 -9.42 7.47 7.91
N ASP A 65 -10.28 8.38 8.35
CA ASP A 65 -10.17 9.81 8.05
C ASP A 65 -8.90 10.42 8.64
N GLU A 66 -8.52 10.03 9.86
CA GLU A 66 -7.27 10.45 10.49
C GLU A 66 -6.04 9.94 9.71
N PHE A 67 -6.05 8.66 9.32
CA PHE A 67 -4.99 8.04 8.52
C PHE A 67 -4.83 8.70 7.14
N LEU A 68 -5.95 9.00 6.47
CA LEU A 68 -5.95 9.77 5.22
C LEU A 68 -5.44 11.22 5.45
N GLY A 69 -5.79 11.81 6.58
CA GLY A 69 -5.27 13.10 7.03
C GLY A 69 -3.75 13.12 7.16
N CYS A 70 -3.13 12.04 7.65
CA CYS A 70 -1.67 11.91 7.70
C CYS A 70 -1.04 12.05 6.30
N PHE A 71 -1.55 11.36 5.28
CA PHE A 71 -1.01 11.47 3.92
C PHE A 71 -1.16 12.88 3.35
N ARG A 72 -2.24 13.60 3.70
CA ARG A 72 -2.39 15.00 3.31
C ARG A 72 -1.33 15.89 3.95
N THR A 73 -1.06 15.71 5.24
CA THR A 73 0.01 16.44 5.94
C THR A 73 1.38 16.16 5.31
N ILE A 74 1.66 14.89 5.01
CA ILE A 74 2.89 14.46 4.34
C ILE A 74 3.02 15.14 2.96
N LYS A 75 1.98 15.07 2.13
CA LYS A 75 1.94 15.71 0.80
C LYS A 75 2.15 17.22 0.88
N HIS A 76 1.53 17.87 1.86
CA HIS A 76 1.70 19.30 2.08
C HIS A 76 3.13 19.65 2.51
N ALA A 77 3.73 18.88 3.42
CA ALA A 77 5.12 19.05 3.84
C ALA A 77 6.11 18.91 2.66
N MET A 78 5.88 17.93 1.78
CA MET A 78 6.64 17.75 0.53
C MET A 78 6.55 18.98 -0.38
N ASN A 79 5.33 19.50 -0.61
CA ASN A 79 5.13 20.66 -1.47
C ASN A 79 5.75 21.96 -0.91
N MET A 80 5.86 22.07 0.41
CA MET A 80 6.44 23.24 1.07
C MET A 80 7.97 23.24 1.14
N ASN A 81 8.67 22.23 0.59
CA ASN A 81 10.12 22.05 0.72
C ASN A 81 10.60 22.09 2.18
N VAL A 82 9.76 21.67 3.12
CA VAL A 82 10.18 21.45 4.50
C VAL A 82 11.09 20.22 4.49
N ASN A 83 12.17 20.23 5.27
CA ASN A 83 13.05 19.07 5.44
C ASN A 83 12.28 17.96 6.19
N TYR A 84 11.42 17.25 5.46
CA TYR A 84 10.55 16.20 5.95
C TYR A 84 11.09 14.84 5.50
N PRO A 85 11.21 13.86 6.42
CA PRO A 85 11.91 12.61 6.13
C PRO A 85 11.20 11.74 5.10
N ILE A 86 9.87 11.82 5.00
CA ILE A 86 9.11 11.02 4.02
C ILE A 86 9.19 11.71 2.65
N LEU A 87 9.81 11.02 1.69
CA LEU A 87 10.03 11.49 0.32
C LEU A 87 8.91 11.08 -0.63
N SER A 88 8.28 9.93 -0.40
CA SER A 88 7.18 9.43 -1.22
C SER A 88 6.36 8.39 -0.46
N VAL A 89 5.07 8.32 -0.78
CA VAL A 89 4.16 7.28 -0.33
C VAL A 89 3.53 6.64 -1.56
N ILE A 90 3.77 5.35 -1.74
CA ILE A 90 3.28 4.53 -2.83
C ILE A 90 2.22 3.59 -2.27
N ILE A 91 1.01 3.70 -2.79
CA ILE A 91 -0.16 2.98 -2.32
C ILE A 91 -0.63 2.05 -3.43
N VAL A 92 -0.81 0.77 -3.09
CA VAL A 92 -1.25 -0.29 -3.98
C VAL A 92 -2.49 -0.96 -3.39
N GLY A 93 -3.43 -1.30 -4.26
CA GLY A 93 -4.55 -2.17 -3.92
C GLY A 93 -5.59 -2.13 -5.03
N THR A 94 -6.80 -2.58 -4.73
CA THR A 94 -7.82 -2.77 -5.77
C THR A 94 -8.34 -1.45 -6.34
N PHE A 95 -9.02 -1.52 -7.49
CA PHE A 95 -9.62 -0.35 -8.16
C PHE A 95 -10.55 0.46 -7.23
N GLY A 96 -11.07 -0.21 -6.19
CA GLY A 96 -11.83 0.39 -5.11
C GLY A 96 -11.14 1.63 -4.55
N ILE A 97 -9.81 1.66 -4.38
CA ILE A 97 -9.06 2.79 -3.76
C ILE A 97 -9.45 4.18 -4.28
N LEU A 98 -9.86 4.30 -5.55
CA LEU A 98 -10.33 5.58 -6.11
C LEU A 98 -11.61 6.12 -5.45
N GLU A 99 -12.36 5.27 -4.77
CA GLU A 99 -13.57 5.55 -4.00
C GLU A 99 -13.28 5.77 -2.51
N LEU A 100 -12.01 5.73 -2.06
CA LEU A 100 -11.61 6.09 -0.69
C LEU A 100 -11.75 7.60 -0.52
N ASN A 101 -12.97 8.01 -0.21
CA ASN A 101 -13.30 9.36 0.23
C ASN A 101 -13.41 9.34 1.76
N SER A 102 -12.84 10.35 2.40
CA SER A 102 -13.21 10.65 3.79
C SER A 102 -14.68 11.05 3.86
N SER A 103 -15.28 11.07 5.05
CA SER A 103 -16.67 11.51 5.20
C SER A 103 -16.90 12.96 4.69
N ASN A 104 -15.82 13.73 4.51
CA ASN A 104 -15.78 14.98 3.78
C ASN A 104 -15.20 14.78 2.37
N THR A 105 -16.07 14.77 1.35
CA THR A 105 -15.72 14.59 -0.07
C THR A 105 -14.72 15.60 -0.65
N TYR A 106 -14.50 16.74 0.02
CA TYR A 106 -13.52 17.76 -0.39
C TYR A 106 -12.09 17.50 0.14
N ASP A 107 -11.92 16.51 1.02
CA ASP A 107 -10.68 16.32 1.79
C ASP A 107 -9.87 15.08 1.41
N SER A 108 -10.25 14.33 0.37
CA SER A 108 -9.52 13.13 -0.03
C SER A 108 -8.08 13.47 -0.48
N PRO A 109 -7.05 12.82 0.09
CA PRO A 109 -5.66 13.01 -0.35
C PRO A 109 -5.42 12.52 -1.79
N PHE A 110 -6.35 11.72 -2.33
CA PHE A 110 -6.32 11.11 -3.67
C PHE A 110 -6.97 11.97 -4.76
N ASN A 111 -7.18 13.27 -4.50
CA ASN A 111 -7.84 14.17 -5.45
C ASN A 111 -7.08 14.35 -6.79
N VAL A 112 -5.80 13.95 -6.85
CA VAL A 112 -5.04 13.84 -8.12
C VAL A 112 -5.23 12.42 -8.65
N ARG A 113 -6.21 12.28 -9.54
CA ARG A 113 -6.55 11.03 -10.22
C ARG A 113 -5.73 10.91 -11.50
N ASP A 114 -4.48 10.48 -11.38
CA ASP A 114 -3.76 9.89 -12.51
C ASP A 114 -3.84 8.36 -12.37
N PRO A 115 -4.97 7.72 -12.71
CA PRO A 115 -5.08 6.28 -12.66
C PRO A 115 -4.09 5.70 -13.68
N PHE A 116 -2.96 5.17 -13.17
CA PHE A 116 -2.09 4.34 -13.98
C PHE A 116 -2.73 2.95 -14.07
N GLN A 117 -3.52 2.73 -15.12
CA GLN A 117 -4.05 1.41 -15.40
C GLN A 117 -2.89 0.49 -15.76
N ASN A 118 -2.57 -0.48 -14.90
CA ASN A 118 -1.63 -1.53 -15.24
C ASN A 118 -2.23 -2.32 -16.42
N PRO A 119 -1.63 -2.26 -17.64
CA PRO A 119 -2.19 -2.98 -18.77
C PRO A 119 -2.17 -4.48 -18.49
N ASN A 120 -3.24 -5.15 -18.88
CA ASN A 120 -3.28 -6.61 -18.85
C ASN A 120 -2.09 -7.18 -19.64
N LEU A 121 -1.47 -8.24 -19.11
CA LEU A 121 -0.32 -8.87 -19.75
C LEU A 121 -0.73 -9.47 -21.10
N SER A 122 0.14 -9.31 -22.11
CA SER A 122 0.01 -10.02 -23.38
C SER A 122 0.33 -11.50 -23.19
N LYS A 123 -0.09 -12.35 -24.15
CA LYS A 123 0.22 -13.79 -24.13
C LYS A 123 1.73 -14.03 -24.06
N GLU A 124 2.51 -13.24 -24.78
CA GLU A 124 3.97 -13.31 -24.81
C GLU A 124 4.61 -12.87 -23.49
N GLN A 125 3.99 -11.94 -22.77
CA GLN A 125 4.44 -11.54 -21.43
C GLN A 125 4.11 -12.62 -20.40
N VAL A 126 2.91 -13.20 -20.45
CA VAL A 126 2.54 -14.33 -19.57
C VAL A 126 3.46 -15.52 -19.82
N GLN A 127 3.74 -15.85 -21.08
CA GLN A 127 4.64 -16.95 -21.41
C GLN A 127 6.07 -16.71 -20.90
N ARG A 128 6.63 -15.52 -21.09
CA ARG A 128 7.93 -15.15 -20.50
C ARG A 128 7.94 -15.27 -18.99
N LEU A 129 6.87 -14.85 -18.32
CA LEU A 129 6.78 -14.89 -16.87
C LEU A 129 6.75 -16.34 -16.34
N PHE A 130 6.08 -17.25 -17.03
CA PHE A 130 6.13 -18.69 -16.71
C PHE A 130 7.48 -19.34 -17.04
N GLU A 131 8.15 -18.91 -18.10
CA GLU A 131 9.50 -19.36 -18.44
C GLU A 131 10.54 -18.90 -17.40
N GLU A 132 10.47 -17.64 -16.97
CA GLU A 132 11.30 -17.07 -15.89
C GLU A 132 11.03 -17.81 -14.57
N PHE A 133 9.77 -17.95 -14.18
CA PHE A 133 9.37 -18.68 -12.98
C PHE A 133 9.84 -20.15 -13.02
N GLY A 134 9.68 -20.81 -14.16
CA GLY A 134 10.12 -22.18 -14.38
C GLY A 134 11.63 -22.35 -14.30
N SER A 135 12.40 -21.40 -14.87
CA SER A 135 13.86 -21.36 -14.77
C SER A 135 14.33 -21.23 -13.32
N GLU A 136 13.73 -20.29 -12.56
CA GLU A 136 14.06 -20.07 -11.15
C GLU A 136 13.74 -21.28 -10.26
N HIS A 137 12.62 -21.96 -10.53
CA HIS A 137 12.14 -23.07 -9.70
C HIS A 137 12.49 -24.45 -10.25
N LYS A 138 13.25 -24.54 -11.36
CA LYS A 138 13.56 -25.77 -12.10
C LYS A 138 12.30 -26.57 -12.48
N LEU A 139 11.24 -25.85 -12.84
CA LEU A 139 9.97 -26.39 -13.29
C LEU A 139 9.81 -26.16 -14.79
N ASN A 140 9.32 -27.17 -15.50
CA ASN A 140 8.92 -27.01 -16.89
C ASN A 140 7.39 -26.96 -16.97
N VAL A 141 6.84 -25.81 -17.32
CA VAL A 141 5.40 -25.64 -17.50
C VAL A 141 5.09 -25.77 -18.98
N GLU A 142 4.27 -26.76 -19.35
CA GLU A 142 3.91 -26.99 -20.74
C GLU A 142 3.18 -25.79 -21.36
N SER A 143 3.51 -25.43 -22.60
CA SER A 143 2.92 -24.25 -23.27
C SER A 143 1.39 -24.31 -23.37
N LYS A 144 0.79 -25.51 -23.42
CA LYS A 144 -0.67 -25.69 -23.39
C LYS A 144 -1.28 -25.28 -22.06
N VAL A 145 -0.60 -25.54 -20.94
CA VAL A 145 -1.04 -25.13 -19.60
C VAL A 145 -0.94 -23.61 -19.46
N ILE A 146 0.13 -23.00 -19.98
CA ILE A 146 0.29 -21.54 -20.00
C ILE A 146 -0.83 -20.88 -20.82
N GLU A 147 -1.15 -21.45 -21.98
CA GLU A 147 -2.23 -20.96 -22.85
C GLU A 147 -3.61 -21.08 -22.18
N ASP A 148 -3.88 -22.21 -21.52
CA ASP A 148 -5.13 -22.42 -20.79
C ASP A 148 -5.27 -21.44 -19.62
N ILE A 149 -4.20 -21.22 -18.83
CA ILE A 149 -4.18 -20.23 -17.74
C ILE A 149 -4.42 -18.82 -18.30
N TYR A 150 -3.79 -18.45 -19.41
CA TYR A 150 -3.97 -17.14 -20.04
C TYR A 150 -5.44 -16.90 -20.46
N LEU A 151 -6.09 -17.92 -21.02
CA LEU A 151 -7.49 -17.86 -21.42
C LEU A 151 -8.45 -17.81 -20.22
N GLN A 152 -8.19 -18.63 -19.19
CA GLN A 152 -9.06 -18.73 -18.01
C GLN A 152 -8.98 -17.53 -17.06
N THR A 153 -7.81 -16.91 -16.94
CA THR A 153 -7.59 -15.80 -15.99
C THR A 153 -7.97 -14.42 -16.55
N ASN A 154 -8.57 -14.38 -17.75
CA ASN A 154 -8.96 -13.15 -18.43
C ASN A 154 -7.83 -12.10 -18.45
N ARG A 155 -6.58 -12.57 -18.62
CA ARG A 155 -5.33 -11.79 -18.66
C ARG A 155 -4.83 -11.22 -17.31
N SER A 156 -5.38 -11.67 -16.18
CA SER A 156 -4.93 -11.27 -14.83
C SER A 156 -4.29 -12.45 -14.09
N LEU A 157 -2.96 -12.43 -13.93
CA LEU A 157 -2.28 -13.44 -13.13
C LEU A 157 -2.58 -13.23 -11.65
N ARG A 158 -3.44 -14.09 -11.08
CA ARG A 158 -3.62 -14.24 -9.64
C ARG A 158 -3.06 -15.59 -9.21
N LYS A 159 -2.28 -15.60 -8.14
CA LYS A 159 -1.84 -16.84 -7.50
C LYS A 159 -3.08 -17.47 -6.84
N PHE A 160 -3.52 -18.63 -7.32
CA PHE A 160 -4.50 -19.44 -6.60
C PHE A 160 -3.74 -20.17 -5.49
N ASN A 161 -4.12 -19.90 -4.23
CA ASN A 161 -3.69 -20.67 -3.06
C ASN A 161 -4.66 -21.83 -2.83
#